data_AF-D5WB82-F1
#
_entry.id   AF-D5WB82-F1
#
_cell.length_a   1.000
_cell.length_b   1.000
_cell.length_c   1.000
_cell.angle_alpha   90.00
_cell.angle_beta   90.00
_cell.angle_gamma   90.00
#
_symmetry.space_group_name_H-M   'P 1'
#
loop_
_entity.id
_entity.type
_entity.pdbx_description
1 polymer ?
#
loop_
_entity_poly.entity_id
_entity_poly.type
_entity_poly.pdbx_seq_one_letter_code
_entity_poly.pdbx_strand_id
1 'polypeptide(L)'
;MNLREQAGTERANRPNRWASARRPVSCAPAPWLACYSVFQDALLGSETTLGALPDFVSRAVLERLGDSNYSRVPSSALDEIRASYLELRSTRVAEEVRRYLSDTEDSLPASRESSDALEILAAGTPRILVPPVARPPCLLSSGEGIFLGGWARFVAYWCRKDPTIPLLAVDWPILYEHVAPYGLRHLIDDHRVIRTP
;
A
#
# COMPACT_ATOMS: atom_id res chain seq x y z
N MET A 1 59.44 -2.68 -0.39
CA MET A 1 59.08 -1.47 -1.16
C MET A 1 57.57 -1.27 -1.03
N ASN A 2 57.17 -0.11 -0.51
CA ASN A 2 55.78 0.28 -0.28
C ASN A 2 55.15 0.83 -1.56
N LEU A 3 53.92 0.42 -1.87
CA LEU A 3 53.02 1.10 -2.82
C LEU A 3 51.69 1.32 -2.11
N ARG A 4 51.70 2.26 -1.17
CA ARG A 4 50.51 3.01 -0.76
C ARG A 4 50.56 4.36 -1.46
N GLU A 5 49.38 4.93 -1.64
CA GLU A 5 49.10 6.30 -2.10
C GLU A 5 49.02 6.47 -3.63
N GLN A 6 47.79 6.37 -4.14
CA GLN A 6 47.21 7.50 -4.85
C GLN A 6 45.69 7.48 -4.69
N ALA A 7 45.21 8.50 -4.01
CA ALA A 7 43.82 8.85 -3.85
C ALA A 7 43.25 9.38 -5.17
N GLY A 8 42.00 9.00 -5.46
CA GLY A 8 41.19 9.50 -6.55
C GLY A 8 39.73 9.44 -6.13
N THR A 9 39.39 10.35 -5.23
CA THR A 9 38.12 10.47 -4.52
C THR A 9 37.02 10.96 -5.46
N GLU A 10 36.34 10.05 -6.16
CA GLU A 10 35.05 10.32 -6.81
C GLU A 10 34.00 9.30 -6.35
N ARG A 11 33.72 9.31 -5.05
CA ARG A 11 32.42 8.79 -4.57
C ARG A 11 31.39 9.85 -4.91
N ALA A 12 30.69 9.62 -6.03
CA ALA A 12 29.41 10.24 -6.33
C ALA A 12 28.52 10.19 -5.09
N ASN A 13 28.44 11.34 -4.43
CA ASN A 13 27.58 11.62 -3.31
C ASN A 13 26.14 11.60 -3.85
N ARG A 14 25.54 10.41 -3.99
CA ARG A 14 24.09 10.29 -4.20
C ARG A 14 23.45 10.79 -2.92
N PRO A 15 22.78 11.96 -2.90
CA PRO A 15 22.06 12.38 -1.72
C PRO A 15 20.99 11.32 -1.44
N ASN A 16 21.00 10.81 -0.21
CA ASN A 16 20.05 9.85 0.30
C ASN A 16 18.67 10.53 0.31
N ARG A 17 17.93 10.44 -0.80
CA ARG A 17 16.65 11.13 -1.06
C ARG A 17 15.59 10.84 0.02
N TRP A 18 15.76 9.73 0.74
CA TRP A 18 14.91 9.30 1.86
C TRP A 18 15.10 10.12 3.14
N ALA A 19 16.25 10.78 3.33
CA ALA A 19 16.49 11.62 4.50
C ALA A 19 15.84 13.01 4.35
N SER A 20 15.67 13.49 3.12
CA SER A 20 15.15 14.84 2.83
C SER A 20 13.62 14.92 2.72
N ALA A 21 12.90 13.79 2.77
CA ALA A 21 11.44 13.77 2.72
C ALA A 21 10.74 14.05 4.06
N ARG A 22 11.50 14.11 5.18
CA ARG A 22 10.93 14.39 6.50
C ARG A 22 10.91 15.90 6.75
N ARG A 23 9.98 16.62 6.11
CA ARG A 23 9.59 17.94 6.62
C ARG A 23 8.43 17.75 7.59
N PRO A 24 8.57 18.13 8.87
CA PRO A 24 7.41 18.26 9.74
C PRO A 24 6.67 19.53 9.28
N VAL A 25 5.71 19.36 8.38
CA VAL A 25 4.74 20.41 8.11
C VAL A 25 3.76 20.34 9.28
N SER A 26 3.82 21.32 10.16
CA SER A 26 2.75 21.67 11.09
C SER A 26 1.54 22.15 10.26
N CYS A 27 0.92 21.23 9.52
CA CYS A 27 -0.33 21.41 8.82
C CYS A 27 -1.39 20.60 9.56
N ALA A 28 -2.59 21.15 9.68
CA ALA A 28 -3.77 20.36 10.00
C ALA A 28 -3.79 19.09 9.14
N PRO A 29 -4.26 17.95 9.66
CA PRO A 29 -4.24 16.68 8.94
C PRO A 29 -4.83 16.88 7.55
N ALA A 30 -4.10 16.44 6.53
CA ALA A 30 -4.54 16.53 5.16
C ALA A 30 -5.97 15.94 5.06
N PRO A 31 -6.95 16.64 4.46
CA PRO A 31 -8.36 16.23 4.50
C PRO A 31 -8.61 14.79 4.05
N TRP A 32 -7.79 14.28 3.13
CA TRP A 32 -7.88 12.91 2.61
C TRP A 32 -7.47 11.84 3.64
N LEU A 33 -6.54 12.14 4.57
CA LEU A 33 -6.12 11.19 5.62
C LEU A 33 -7.20 10.98 6.70
N ALA A 34 -8.14 11.93 6.84
CA ALA A 34 -9.27 11.78 7.76
C ALA A 34 -10.17 10.59 7.40
N CYS A 35 -10.11 10.11 6.14
CA CYS A 35 -10.83 8.92 5.70
C CYS A 35 -10.23 7.60 6.23
N TYR A 36 -9.09 7.64 6.94
CA TYR A 36 -8.38 6.48 7.47
C TYR A 36 -8.31 6.51 9.01
N SER A 37 -9.44 6.74 9.67
CA SER A 37 -9.55 6.99 11.11
C SER A 37 -8.75 6.01 11.98
N VAL A 38 -8.77 4.71 11.65
CA VAL A 38 -8.11 3.64 12.41
C VAL A 38 -6.59 3.84 12.51
N PHE A 39 -5.95 4.33 11.45
CA PHE A 39 -4.49 4.44 11.35
C PHE A 39 -4.03 5.89 11.14
N GLN A 40 -4.93 6.87 11.26
CA GLN A 40 -4.69 8.26 10.89
C GLN A 40 -3.42 8.83 11.53
N ASP A 41 -3.26 8.67 12.85
CA ASP A 41 -2.12 9.20 13.59
C ASP A 41 -0.78 8.63 13.09
N ALA A 42 -0.75 7.35 12.74
CA ALA A 42 0.44 6.70 12.20
C ALA A 42 0.74 7.18 10.76
N LEU A 43 -0.32 7.39 9.96
CA LEU A 43 -0.21 7.78 8.56
C LEU A 43 0.28 9.22 8.37
N LEU A 44 -0.07 10.13 9.29
CA LEU A 44 0.31 11.55 9.20
C LEU A 44 1.83 11.76 9.14
N GLY A 45 2.62 10.93 9.84
CA GLY A 45 4.07 11.04 9.86
C GLY A 45 4.80 10.53 8.60
N SER A 46 4.08 9.91 7.67
CA SER A 46 4.65 9.20 6.50
C SER A 46 4.02 9.61 5.17
N GLU A 47 3.37 10.77 5.14
CA GLU A 47 2.77 11.31 3.93
C GLU A 47 3.82 11.64 2.85
N THR A 48 3.49 11.28 1.61
CA THR A 48 4.29 11.50 0.41
C THR A 48 3.41 11.45 -0.85
N THR A 49 4.02 11.35 -2.03
CA THR A 49 3.33 11.13 -3.30
C THR A 49 3.53 9.69 -3.77
N LEU A 50 2.58 9.15 -4.53
CA LEU A 50 2.65 7.78 -5.04
C LEU A 50 3.88 7.59 -5.95
N GLY A 51 4.26 8.61 -6.72
CA GLY A 51 5.47 8.62 -7.56
C GLY A 51 6.79 8.66 -6.77
N ALA A 52 6.77 9.10 -5.51
CA ALA A 52 7.93 9.08 -4.62
C ALA A 52 8.11 7.76 -3.86
N LEU A 53 7.12 6.87 -3.89
CA LEU A 53 7.17 5.57 -3.21
C LEU A 53 8.05 4.57 -3.98
N PRO A 54 8.62 3.57 -3.28
CA PRO A 54 9.32 2.48 -3.94
C PRO A 54 8.41 1.71 -4.91
N ASP A 55 8.97 1.21 -6.02
CA ASP A 55 8.22 0.52 -7.07
C ASP A 55 7.37 -0.65 -6.57
N PHE A 56 7.86 -1.42 -5.59
CA PHE A 56 7.10 -2.55 -5.04
C PHE A 56 5.86 -2.12 -4.23
N VAL A 57 5.86 -0.88 -3.73
CA VAL A 57 4.74 -0.28 -2.99
C VAL A 57 3.72 0.27 -3.98
N SER A 58 4.17 1.07 -4.95
CA SER A 58 3.30 1.65 -5.98
C SER A 58 2.68 0.60 -6.89
N ARG A 59 3.41 -0.48 -7.19
CA ARG A 59 2.88 -1.63 -7.94
C ARG A 59 1.63 -2.24 -7.30
N ALA A 60 1.60 -2.40 -5.98
CA ALA A 60 0.43 -2.97 -5.30
C ALA A 60 -0.85 -2.12 -5.51
N VAL A 61 -0.70 -0.80 -5.64
CA VAL A 61 -1.81 0.11 -5.96
C VAL A 61 -2.25 -0.04 -7.41
N LEU A 62 -1.28 -0.17 -8.31
CA LEU A 62 -1.55 -0.18 -9.75
C LEU A 62 -2.09 -1.53 -10.22
N GLU A 63 -1.64 -2.65 -9.63
CA GLU A 63 -2.25 -3.98 -9.81
C GLU A 63 -3.75 -3.97 -9.46
N ARG A 64 -4.15 -3.18 -8.46
CA ARG A 64 -5.57 -3.03 -8.11
C ARG A 64 -6.39 -2.37 -9.23
N LEU A 65 -5.79 -1.48 -10.02
CA LEU A 65 -6.48 -0.78 -11.10
C LEU A 65 -6.63 -1.63 -12.37
N GLY A 66 -6.02 -2.82 -12.40
CA GLY A 66 -6.01 -3.73 -13.54
C GLY A 66 -4.58 -4.04 -13.98
N ASP A 67 -4.30 -5.32 -14.21
CA ASP A 67 -2.94 -5.89 -14.37
C ASP A 67 -2.13 -5.41 -15.58
N SER A 68 -2.72 -4.65 -16.50
CA SER A 68 -2.07 -4.34 -17.79
C SER A 68 -1.77 -2.86 -17.93
N ASN A 69 -0.49 -2.52 -17.74
CA ASN A 69 0.19 -1.29 -18.17
C ASN A 69 0.50 -0.21 -17.10
N TYR A 70 1.05 -0.62 -15.96
CA TYR A 70 1.84 0.27 -15.08
C TYR A 70 2.78 1.20 -15.87
N SER A 71 3.42 0.67 -16.92
CA SER A 71 4.37 1.38 -17.78
C SER A 71 3.78 2.54 -18.59
N ARG A 72 2.45 2.65 -18.68
CA ARG A 72 1.77 3.71 -19.44
C ARG A 72 1.31 4.87 -18.57
N VAL A 73 1.32 4.72 -17.25
CA VAL A 73 0.99 5.82 -16.35
C VAL A 73 2.22 6.73 -16.25
N PRO A 74 2.14 8.00 -16.68
CA PRO A 74 3.27 8.90 -16.60
C PRO A 74 3.62 9.17 -15.14
N SER A 75 4.91 9.21 -14.81
CA SER A 75 5.37 9.48 -13.42
C SER A 75 4.78 10.78 -12.86
N SER A 76 4.58 11.79 -13.70
CA SER A 76 3.94 13.05 -13.31
C SER A 76 2.52 12.87 -12.78
N ALA A 77 1.73 11.93 -13.33
CA ALA A 77 0.39 11.63 -12.82
C ALA A 77 0.45 10.91 -11.46
N LEU A 78 1.51 10.13 -11.21
CA LEU A 78 1.72 9.49 -9.90
C LEU A 78 2.22 10.48 -8.84
N ASP A 79 2.93 11.54 -9.25
CA ASP A 79 3.41 12.58 -8.35
C ASP A 79 2.29 13.50 -7.82
N GLU A 80 1.15 13.54 -8.51
CA GLU A 80 -0.04 14.29 -8.07
C GLU A 80 -0.88 13.52 -7.03
N ILE A 81 -0.66 12.20 -6.92
CA ILE A 81 -1.45 11.33 -6.04
C ILE A 81 -0.78 11.29 -4.66
N ARG A 82 -1.51 11.68 -3.63
CA ARG A 82 -1.04 11.60 -2.24
C ARG A 82 -1.11 10.17 -1.74
N ALA A 83 -0.09 9.77 -0.98
CA ALA A 83 0.01 8.44 -0.41
C ALA A 83 0.74 8.48 0.94
N SER A 84 0.51 7.47 1.77
CA SER A 84 1.21 7.28 3.04
C SER A 84 1.51 5.81 3.24
N TYR A 85 2.81 5.49 3.29
CA TYR A 85 3.32 4.13 3.44
C TYR A 85 4.06 3.99 4.76
N LEU A 86 3.68 2.99 5.55
CA LEU A 86 4.35 2.68 6.81
C LEU A 86 4.31 1.20 7.11
N GLU A 87 5.20 0.77 8.00
CA GLU A 87 5.15 -0.56 8.60
C GLU A 87 4.68 -0.44 10.05
N LEU A 88 3.49 -0.96 10.35
CA LEU A 88 2.91 -0.89 11.70
C LEU A 88 3.09 -2.22 12.43
N ARG A 89 3.23 -2.21 13.76
CA ARG A 89 3.33 -3.45 14.54
C ARG A 89 2.15 -4.38 14.24
N SER A 90 2.45 -5.66 13.98
CA SER A 90 1.44 -6.65 13.60
C SER A 90 0.37 -6.84 14.68
N THR A 91 0.73 -6.71 15.96
CA THR A 91 -0.23 -6.78 17.07
C THR A 91 -1.25 -5.65 16.99
N ARG A 92 -0.81 -4.42 16.68
CA ARG A 92 -1.68 -3.26 16.56
C ARG A 92 -2.65 -3.41 15.40
N VAL A 93 -2.18 -3.88 14.23
CA VAL A 93 -3.05 -4.12 13.08
C VAL A 93 -4.03 -5.26 13.36
N ALA A 94 -3.58 -6.34 14.02
CA ALA A 94 -4.44 -7.47 14.37
C ALA A 94 -5.54 -7.09 15.38
N GLU A 95 -5.24 -6.23 16.36
CA GLU A 95 -6.25 -5.69 17.29
C GLU A 95 -7.36 -4.93 16.55
N GLU A 96 -6.99 -4.06 15.62
CA GLU A 96 -7.95 -3.28 14.84
C GLU A 96 -8.78 -4.17 13.90
N VAL A 97 -8.15 -5.18 13.27
CA VAL A 97 -8.87 -6.16 12.45
C VAL A 97 -9.84 -6.97 13.30
N ARG A 98 -9.45 -7.41 14.51
CA ARG A 98 -10.37 -8.12 15.41
C ARG A 98 -11.57 -7.26 15.77
N ARG A 99 -11.34 -6.01 16.16
CA ARG A 99 -12.43 -5.06 16.46
C ARG A 99 -13.38 -4.94 15.29
N TYR A 100 -12.85 -4.72 14.08
CA TYR A 100 -13.64 -4.65 12.87
C TYR A 100 -14.47 -5.92 12.60
N LEU A 101 -13.88 -7.11 12.79
CA LEU A 101 -14.58 -8.37 12.61
C LEU A 101 -15.71 -8.55 13.64
N SER A 102 -15.45 -8.23 14.91
CA SER A 102 -16.47 -8.28 15.97
C SER A 102 -17.64 -7.33 15.70
N ASP A 103 -17.36 -6.09 15.30
CA ASP A 103 -18.40 -5.11 14.96
C ASP A 103 -19.25 -5.55 13.75
N THR A 104 -18.68 -6.39 12.87
CA THR A 104 -19.40 -6.95 11.71
C THR A 104 -20.23 -8.18 12.08
N GLU A 105 -19.79 -9.00 13.04
CA GLU A 105 -20.45 -10.23 13.47
C GLU A 105 -21.67 -10.03 14.37
N ASP A 106 -21.77 -8.91 15.09
CA ASP A 106 -22.92 -8.54 15.94
C ASP A 106 -24.27 -8.43 15.19
N SER A 107 -24.26 -8.61 13.87
CA SER A 107 -25.45 -8.68 13.01
C SER A 107 -26.03 -10.10 12.84
N LEU A 108 -25.43 -11.15 13.42
CA LEU A 108 -25.88 -12.54 13.29
C LEU A 108 -26.16 -13.19 14.66
N PRO A 109 -27.26 -13.98 14.81
CA PRO A 109 -27.63 -14.56 16.08
C PRO A 109 -26.57 -15.56 16.58
N ALA A 110 -26.10 -15.29 17.79
CA ALA A 110 -25.07 -16.01 18.51
C ALA A 110 -25.29 -17.53 18.50
N SER A 111 -24.51 -18.24 17.70
CA SER A 111 -24.17 -19.63 17.98
C SER A 111 -22.78 -19.95 17.51
N ARG A 112 -21.93 -20.29 18.49
CA ARG A 112 -20.79 -21.24 18.48
C ARG A 112 -19.52 -20.61 19.02
N GLU A 113 -19.03 -21.25 20.08
CA GLU A 113 -17.64 -21.46 20.51
C GLU A 113 -16.67 -20.31 20.27
N SER A 114 -16.06 -19.81 21.35
CA SER A 114 -15.13 -18.68 21.44
C SER A 114 -13.85 -18.81 20.58
N SER A 115 -14.02 -18.96 19.28
CA SER A 115 -12.95 -19.02 18.30
C SER A 115 -12.61 -17.59 17.91
N ASP A 116 -11.33 -17.21 18.00
CA ASP A 116 -10.87 -15.87 17.61
C ASP A 116 -11.28 -15.63 16.13
N ALA A 117 -12.11 -14.63 15.86
CA ALA A 117 -12.60 -14.31 14.52
C ALA A 117 -11.43 -14.13 13.52
N LEU A 118 -10.28 -13.64 14.00
CA LEU A 118 -9.07 -13.53 13.20
C LEU A 118 -8.49 -14.91 12.84
N GLU A 119 -8.57 -15.91 13.72
CA GLU A 119 -8.16 -17.28 13.43
C GLU A 119 -9.09 -17.94 12.42
N ILE A 120 -10.40 -17.69 12.52
CA ILE A 120 -11.39 -18.16 11.54
C ILE A 120 -11.08 -17.56 10.16
N LEU A 121 -10.87 -16.24 10.09
CA LEU A 121 -10.47 -15.55 8.87
C LEU A 121 -9.19 -16.16 8.29
N ALA A 122 -8.18 -16.42 9.13
CA ALA A 122 -6.92 -17.02 8.70
C ALA A 122 -7.10 -18.44 8.16
N ALA A 123 -7.98 -19.25 8.77
CA ALA A 123 -8.30 -20.60 8.31
C ALA A 123 -9.02 -20.62 6.96
N GLY A 124 -9.90 -19.62 6.71
CA GLY A 124 -10.63 -19.48 5.45
C GLY A 124 -9.87 -18.79 4.32
N THR A 125 -8.76 -18.13 4.62
CA THR A 125 -8.01 -17.33 3.64
C THR A 125 -7.01 -18.20 2.86
N PRO A 126 -7.01 -18.14 1.51
CA PRO A 126 -6.01 -18.83 0.71
C PRO A 126 -4.59 -18.45 1.10
N ARG A 127 -3.73 -19.45 1.29
CA ARG A 127 -2.32 -19.21 1.59
C ARG A 127 -1.63 -18.61 0.39
N ILE A 128 -1.12 -17.40 0.55
CA ILE A 128 -0.29 -16.75 -0.45
C ILE A 128 1.15 -16.68 0.02
N LEU A 129 2.08 -16.77 -0.94
CA LEU A 129 3.49 -16.53 -0.68
C LEU A 129 3.76 -15.03 -0.80
N VAL A 130 4.15 -14.43 0.31
CA VAL A 130 4.62 -13.04 0.35
C VAL A 130 6.12 -13.03 0.58
N PRO A 131 6.90 -12.19 -0.12
CA PRO A 131 8.34 -12.14 0.09
C PRO A 131 8.67 -11.67 1.52
N PRO A 132 9.85 -12.01 2.07
CA PRO A 132 10.29 -11.51 3.37
C PRO A 132 10.85 -10.08 3.31
N VAL A 133 11.28 -9.64 2.12
CA VAL A 133 11.81 -8.30 1.83
C VAL A 133 10.94 -7.64 0.75
N ALA A 134 10.96 -6.30 0.68
CA ALA A 134 10.13 -5.54 -0.27
C ALA A 134 8.66 -5.99 -0.21
N ARG A 135 8.14 -6.10 1.01
CA ARG A 135 6.84 -6.71 1.32
C ARG A 135 5.71 -5.85 0.75
N PRO A 136 4.89 -6.36 -0.19
CA PRO A 136 3.80 -5.59 -0.77
C PRO A 136 2.79 -5.14 0.31
N PRO A 137 2.37 -3.86 0.35
CA PRO A 137 1.54 -3.29 1.41
C PRO A 137 0.06 -3.69 1.35
N CYS A 138 -0.58 -3.92 2.49
CA CYS A 138 -2.03 -3.98 2.56
C CYS A 138 -2.61 -2.60 2.24
N LEU A 139 -3.52 -2.54 1.27
CA LEU A 139 -4.13 -1.31 0.79
C LEU A 139 -5.28 -0.95 1.71
N LEU A 140 -5.20 0.20 2.37
CA LEU A 140 -6.22 0.65 3.31
C LEU A 140 -7.48 1.13 2.56
N SER A 141 -8.65 0.88 3.16
CA SER A 141 -9.92 1.44 2.71
C SER A 141 -10.08 2.89 3.17
N SER A 142 -10.46 3.78 2.26
CA SER A 142 -10.92 5.12 2.62
C SER A 142 -12.41 5.04 2.98
N GLY A 143 -12.75 5.18 4.26
CA GLY A 143 -14.13 5.07 4.75
C GLY A 143 -14.39 3.74 5.46
N GLU A 144 -15.43 3.01 5.07
CA GLU A 144 -15.81 1.76 5.74
C GLU A 144 -14.83 0.61 5.41
N GLY A 145 -14.50 -0.15 6.45
CA GLY A 145 -13.59 -1.30 6.36
C GLY A 145 -12.12 -0.99 6.67
N ILE A 146 -11.31 -2.05 6.79
CA ILE A 146 -9.88 -1.93 7.08
C ILE A 146 -9.06 -1.93 5.78
N PHE A 147 -9.20 -2.99 4.99
CA PHE A 147 -8.44 -3.16 3.76
C PHE A 147 -9.34 -3.09 2.54
N LEU A 148 -9.00 -2.16 1.65
CA LEU A 148 -9.52 -2.13 0.29
C LEU A 148 -8.98 -3.31 -0.53
N GLY A 149 -7.74 -3.72 -0.24
CA GLY A 149 -7.10 -4.90 -0.82
C GLY A 149 -5.93 -5.40 0.02
N GLY A 150 -5.56 -6.67 -0.15
CA GLY A 150 -4.45 -7.26 0.60
C GLY A 150 -4.85 -7.98 1.89
N TRP A 151 -6.12 -8.35 2.08
CA TRP A 151 -6.55 -9.26 3.15
C TRP A 151 -5.70 -10.54 3.24
N ALA A 152 -5.47 -11.20 2.10
CA ALA A 152 -4.60 -12.38 2.03
C ALA A 152 -3.14 -12.08 2.44
N ARG A 153 -2.64 -10.86 2.16
CA ARG A 153 -1.30 -10.43 2.58
C ARG A 153 -1.22 -10.19 4.07
N PHE A 154 -2.21 -9.49 4.63
CA PHE A 154 -2.35 -9.32 6.06
C PHE A 154 -2.33 -10.67 6.80
N VAL A 155 -3.17 -11.63 6.38
CA VAL A 155 -3.19 -12.97 6.96
C VAL A 155 -1.84 -13.66 6.81
N ALA A 156 -1.21 -13.61 5.64
CA ALA A 156 0.10 -14.22 5.42
C ALA A 156 1.19 -13.63 6.35
N TYR A 157 1.26 -12.31 6.50
CA TYR A 157 2.19 -11.65 7.42
C TYR A 157 1.91 -12.02 8.88
N TRP A 158 0.64 -12.02 9.27
CA TRP A 158 0.22 -12.35 10.62
C TRP A 158 0.54 -13.81 10.99
N CYS A 159 0.18 -14.78 10.13
CA CYS A 159 0.48 -16.19 10.34
C CYS A 159 1.98 -16.49 10.35
N ARG A 160 2.77 -15.77 9.56
CA ARG A 160 4.24 -15.87 9.57
C ARG A 160 4.87 -15.23 10.81
N LYS A 161 4.08 -14.52 11.64
CA LYS A 161 4.53 -13.78 12.82
C LYS A 161 5.52 -12.68 12.46
N ASP A 162 5.31 -12.02 11.33
CA ASP A 162 6.08 -10.84 10.97
C ASP A 162 5.94 -9.78 12.07
N PRO A 163 7.00 -9.02 12.42
CA PRO A 163 6.94 -8.03 13.49
C PRO A 163 6.08 -6.80 13.12
N THR A 164 6.01 -6.51 11.82
CA THR A 164 5.27 -5.38 11.26
C THR A 164 4.48 -5.81 10.03
N ILE A 165 3.42 -5.06 9.72
CA ILE A 165 2.59 -5.20 8.53
C ILE A 165 2.74 -3.92 7.71
N PRO A 166 3.15 -4.02 6.43
CA PRO A 166 3.21 -2.88 5.54
C PRO A 166 1.78 -2.43 5.19
N LEU A 167 1.49 -1.16 5.41
CA LEU A 167 0.20 -0.51 5.15
C LEU A 167 0.40 0.62 4.15
N LEU A 168 -0.59 0.84 3.30
CA LEU A 168 -0.59 1.92 2.33
C LEU A 168 -1.96 2.59 2.26
N ALA A 169 -2.01 3.87 2.61
CA ALA A 169 -3.13 4.76 2.33
C ALA A 169 -2.84 5.54 1.04
N VAL A 170 -3.87 5.74 0.22
CA VAL A 170 -3.79 6.51 -1.03
C VAL A 170 -4.99 7.45 -1.12
N ASP A 171 -4.83 8.61 -1.74
CA ASP A 171 -5.98 9.42 -2.15
C ASP A 171 -6.72 8.72 -3.31
N TRP A 172 -7.57 7.74 -2.97
CA TRP A 172 -8.26 6.89 -3.93
C TRP A 172 -9.12 7.68 -4.94
N PRO A 173 -9.91 8.70 -4.54
CA PRO A 173 -10.65 9.53 -5.49
C PRO A 173 -9.75 10.17 -6.55
N ILE A 174 -8.67 10.84 -6.14
CA ILE A 174 -7.72 11.47 -7.06
C ILE A 174 -7.06 10.42 -7.94
N LEU A 175 -6.67 9.27 -7.38
CA LEU A 175 -6.07 8.18 -8.13
C LEU A 175 -7.01 7.61 -9.20
N TYR A 176 -8.29 7.38 -8.90
CA TYR A 176 -9.23 6.90 -9.91
C TYR A 176 -9.45 7.95 -11.01
N GLU A 177 -9.55 9.23 -10.66
CA GLU A 177 -9.70 10.31 -11.64
C GLU A 177 -8.48 10.41 -12.58
N HIS A 178 -7.27 10.35 -12.01
CA HIS A 178 -6.04 10.61 -12.75
C HIS A 178 -5.51 9.36 -13.45
N VAL A 179 -5.71 8.16 -12.90
CA VAL A 179 -5.09 6.92 -13.40
C VAL A 179 -6.05 6.06 -14.23
N ALA A 180 -7.35 6.00 -13.89
CA ALA A 180 -8.31 5.19 -14.64
C ALA A 180 -8.40 5.51 -16.16
N PRO A 181 -8.22 6.78 -16.62
CA PRO A 181 -8.17 7.08 -18.04
C PRO A 181 -7.07 6.33 -18.81
N TYR A 182 -5.96 5.95 -18.15
CA TYR A 182 -4.87 5.21 -18.79
C TYR A 182 -5.17 3.71 -18.91
N GLY A 183 -6.00 3.16 -18.02
CA GLY A 183 -6.48 1.77 -18.12
C GLY A 183 -7.55 1.59 -19.20
N LEU A 184 -8.45 2.57 -19.37
CA LEU A 184 -9.57 2.49 -20.33
C LEU A 184 -9.17 2.73 -21.80
N ARG A 185 -8.10 3.49 -22.06
CA ARG A 185 -7.63 3.76 -23.44
C ARG A 185 -7.19 2.50 -24.19
N HIS A 186 -6.72 1.48 -23.48
CA HIS A 186 -6.28 0.23 -24.11
C HIS A 186 -7.43 -0.59 -24.73
N LEU A 187 -8.59 -0.58 -24.07
CA LEU A 187 -9.78 -1.26 -24.59
C LEU A 187 -10.28 -0.64 -25.89
N ILE A 188 -10.06 0.67 -26.07
CA ILE A 188 -10.47 1.38 -27.29
C ILE A 188 -9.46 1.16 -28.43
N ASP A 189 -8.17 1.12 -28.11
CA ASP A 189 -7.10 0.93 -29.10
C ASP A 189 -6.98 -0.52 -29.60
N ASP A 190 -7.29 -1.53 -28.77
CA ASP A 190 -7.27 -2.95 -29.19
C ASP A 190 -8.39 -3.31 -30.18
N HIS A 191 -9.50 -2.56 -30.20
CA HIS A 191 -10.58 -2.77 -31.17
C HIS A 191 -10.29 -2.25 -32.57
N ARG A 192 -9.18 -1.53 -32.79
CA ARG A 192 -8.79 -1.04 -34.12
C ARG A 192 -7.94 -2.02 -34.95
N VAL A 193 -7.61 -3.20 -34.42
CA VAL A 193 -6.76 -4.19 -35.12
C VAL A 193 -7.56 -5.19 -35.98
N ILE A 194 -8.90 -5.16 -35.97
CA ILE A 194 -9.71 -5.97 -36.91
C ILE A 194 -10.14 -5.10 -38.10
N ARG A 195 -9.19 -4.70 -38.95
CA ARG A 195 -9.47 -4.32 -40.33
C ARG A 195 -8.35 -4.79 -41.24
N THR A 196 -8.58 -5.92 -41.89
CA THR A 196 -7.92 -6.33 -43.12
C THR A 196 -8.85 -7.29 -43.85
N PRO A 197 -8.79 -7.35 -45.19
CA PRO A 197 -8.96 -6.28 -46.18
C PRO A 197 -10.34 -6.32 -46.84
#